data_AF-A0A955HPW6-F1
#
_entry.id   AF-A0A955HPW6-F1
#
_cell.length_a   1.000
_cell.length_b   1.000
_cell.length_c   1.000
_cell.angle_alpha   90.00
_cell.angle_beta   90.00
_cell.angle_gamma   90.00
#
_symmetry.space_group_name_H-M   'P 1'
#
loop_
_entity.id
_entity.type
_entity.pdbx_description
1 polymer ?
#
loop_
_entity_poly.entity_id
_entity_poly.type
_entity_poly.pdbx_seq_one_letter_code
_entity_poly.pdbx_strand_id
1 'polypeptide(L)'
;MTKTLNELIAESMDLKRQIDEHTRAATNLGAQRDAVLAKILEKMDEDGLQRTGTDVANVLVSETIVPTVNDWDAFYNFIRENDAMHLLQRRVTSTSYREYIDAGQEVPGVVPFIKRSVQVRSR
;
A
#
# COMPACT_ATOMS: atom_id res chain seq x y z
N MET A 1 3.10 -10.33 -36.34
CA MET A 1 1.66 -10.61 -36.47
C MET A 1 0.96 -9.99 -35.26
N THR A 2 -0.10 -9.23 -35.49
CA THR A 2 -0.91 -8.61 -34.42
C THR A 2 -1.74 -9.70 -33.75
N LYS A 3 -1.63 -9.84 -32.43
CA LYS A 3 -2.45 -10.79 -31.65
C LYS A 3 -3.93 -10.44 -31.82
N THR A 4 -4.76 -11.46 -32.00
CA THR A 4 -6.22 -11.33 -32.06
C THR A 4 -6.79 -11.02 -30.67
N LEU A 5 -8.01 -10.49 -30.60
CA LEU A 5 -8.68 -10.19 -29.34
C LEU A 5 -8.82 -11.44 -28.45
N ASN A 6 -9.13 -12.59 -29.04
CA ASN A 6 -9.27 -13.85 -28.30
C ASN A 6 -7.93 -14.32 -27.71
N GLU A 7 -6.83 -14.19 -28.46
CA GLU A 7 -5.49 -14.49 -27.96
C GLU A 7 -5.09 -13.56 -26.81
N LEU A 8 -5.43 -12.26 -26.90
CA LEU A 8 -5.17 -11.29 -25.83
C LEU A 8 -5.99 -11.60 -24.56
N ILE A 9 -7.23 -12.05 -24.70
CA ILE A 9 -8.05 -12.47 -23.56
C ILE A 9 -7.47 -13.74 -22.90
N ALA A 10 -7.10 -14.74 -23.71
CA ALA A 10 -6.51 -15.98 -23.20
C ALA A 10 -5.17 -15.71 -22.49
N GLU A 11 -4.31 -14.88 -23.08
CA GLU A 11 -3.06 -14.44 -22.47
C GLU A 11 -3.28 -13.67 -21.16
N SER A 12 -4.25 -12.75 -21.13
CA SER A 12 -4.60 -12.02 -19.90
C SER A 12 -5.07 -12.97 -18.78
N MET A 13 -5.79 -14.04 -19.11
CA MET A 13 -6.25 -15.03 -18.13
C MET A 13 -5.11 -15.91 -17.62
N ASP A 14 -4.20 -16.32 -18.49
CA ASP A 14 -3.02 -17.09 -18.07
C ASP A 14 -2.09 -16.26 -17.18
N LEU A 15 -1.82 -15.00 -17.56
CA LEU A 15 -1.05 -14.07 -16.73
C LEU A 15 -1.72 -13.86 -15.37
N LYS A 16 -3.05 -13.74 -15.32
CA LYS A 16 -3.79 -13.62 -14.06
C LYS A 16 -3.60 -14.86 -13.17
N ARG A 17 -3.66 -16.06 -13.74
CA ARG A 17 -3.41 -17.32 -13.04
C ARG A 17 -2.00 -17.36 -12.44
N GLN A 18 -0.98 -16.99 -13.23
CA GLN A 18 0.40 -16.93 -12.75
C GLN A 18 0.58 -15.91 -11.62
N ILE A 19 -0.02 -14.72 -11.75
CA ILE A 19 -0.01 -13.70 -10.69
C ILE A 19 -0.61 -14.26 -9.40
N ASP A 20 -1.76 -14.93 -9.47
CA ASP A 20 -2.43 -15.47 -8.29
C ASP A 20 -1.61 -16.58 -7.62
N GLU A 21 -0.96 -17.44 -8.41
CA GLU A 21 -0.06 -18.48 -7.92
C GLU A 21 1.16 -17.88 -7.21
N HIS A 22 1.86 -16.95 -7.86
CA HIS A 22 3.02 -16.27 -7.29
C HIS A 22 2.66 -15.42 -6.08
N THR A 23 1.51 -14.76 -6.07
CA THR A 23 1.04 -13.97 -4.93
C THR A 23 0.81 -14.87 -3.72
N ARG A 24 0.16 -16.03 -3.89
CA ARG A 24 -0.05 -16.99 -2.80
C ARG A 24 1.28 -17.49 -2.24
N ALA A 25 2.21 -17.87 -3.12
CA ALA A 25 3.54 -18.32 -2.71
C ALA A 25 4.32 -17.20 -1.97
N ALA A 26 4.29 -15.98 -2.50
CA ALA A 26 4.95 -14.81 -1.91
C ALA A 26 4.36 -14.45 -0.55
N THR A 27 3.03 -14.50 -0.39
CA THR A 27 2.37 -14.26 0.90
C THR A 27 2.79 -15.31 1.94
N ASN A 28 2.85 -16.59 1.57
CA ASN A 28 3.26 -17.65 2.48
C ASN A 28 4.74 -17.52 2.89
N LEU A 29 5.64 -17.34 1.91
CA LEU A 29 7.06 -17.12 2.18
C LEU A 29 7.31 -15.84 2.98
N GLY A 30 6.54 -14.78 2.71
CA GLY A 30 6.55 -13.54 3.48
C GLY A 30 6.22 -13.78 4.94
N ALA A 31 5.10 -14.47 5.23
CA ALA A 31 4.72 -14.80 6.60
C ALA A 31 5.76 -15.65 7.33
N GLN A 32 6.35 -16.64 6.65
CA GLN A 32 7.43 -17.45 7.24
C GLN A 32 8.68 -16.61 7.53
N ARG A 33 9.05 -15.72 6.61
CA ARG A 33 10.18 -14.81 6.78
C ARG A 33 9.95 -13.84 7.94
N ASP A 34 8.76 -13.26 8.03
CA ASP A 34 8.41 -12.32 9.11
C ASP A 34 8.46 -13.00 10.48
N ALA A 35 8.00 -14.25 10.57
CA ALA A 35 8.12 -15.05 11.79
C ALA A 35 9.58 -15.33 12.18
N VAL A 36 10.48 -15.51 11.22
CA VAL A 36 11.92 -15.65 11.48
C VAL A 36 12.55 -14.31 11.89
N LEU A 37 12.17 -13.21 11.24
CA LEU A 37 12.66 -11.87 11.57
C LEU A 37 12.23 -11.45 12.99
N ALA A 38 11.02 -11.75 13.41
CA ALA A 38 10.56 -11.51 14.78
C ALA A 38 11.44 -12.24 15.80
N LYS A 39 11.80 -13.50 15.56
CA LYS A 39 12.71 -14.27 16.43
C LYS A 39 14.13 -13.72 16.44
N ILE A 40 14.59 -13.17 15.31
CA ILE A 40 15.90 -12.50 15.25
C ILE A 40 15.87 -11.23 16.09
N LEU A 41 14.80 -10.45 16.00
CA LEU A 41 14.62 -9.24 16.82
C LEU A 41 14.58 -9.59 18.31
N GLU A 42 13.77 -10.57 18.72
CA GLU A 42 13.71 -11.04 20.12
C GLU A 42 15.10 -11.44 20.65
N LYS A 43 15.89 -12.19 19.88
CA LYS A 43 17.26 -12.56 20.26
C LYS A 43 18.21 -11.37 20.32
N MET A 44 18.11 -10.44 19.38
CA MET A 44 18.92 -9.23 19.39
C MET A 44 18.60 -8.35 20.60
N ASP A 45 17.32 -8.28 21.00
CA ASP A 45 16.88 -7.58 22.19
C ASP A 45 17.36 -8.28 23.48
N GLU A 46 17.30 -9.62 23.55
CA GLU A 46 17.86 -10.42 24.66
C GLU A 46 19.37 -10.20 24.82
N ASP A 47 20.10 -10.15 23.72
CA ASP A 47 21.55 -9.93 23.70
C ASP A 47 21.93 -8.44 23.82
N GLY A 48 20.96 -7.52 23.81
CA GLY A 48 21.16 -6.07 23.83
C GLY A 48 21.92 -5.52 22.60
N LEU A 49 21.85 -6.22 21.47
CA LEU A 49 22.57 -5.91 20.24
C LEU A 49 21.72 -5.06 19.30
N GLN A 50 22.21 -3.89 18.93
CA GLN A 50 21.57 -3.04 17.92
C GLN A 50 22.01 -3.37 16.49
N ARG A 51 23.19 -3.97 16.33
CA ARG A 51 23.73 -4.38 15.04
C ARG A 51 24.62 -5.62 15.20
N THR A 52 24.44 -6.61 14.33
CA THR A 52 25.30 -7.79 14.26
C THR A 52 25.46 -8.26 12.82
N GLY A 53 26.56 -8.92 12.50
CA GLY A 53 26.87 -9.40 11.16
C GLY A 53 27.30 -10.87 11.18
N THR A 54 26.88 -11.61 10.17
CA THR A 54 27.29 -13.00 9.89
C THR A 54 27.93 -13.04 8.50
N ASP A 55 28.59 -14.15 8.17
CA ASP A 55 29.17 -14.38 6.84
C ASP A 55 28.13 -14.34 5.70
N VAL A 56 26.83 -14.46 6.03
CA VAL A 56 25.72 -14.47 5.06
C VAL A 56 25.03 -13.10 4.97
N ALA A 57 24.87 -12.38 6.08
CA ALA A 57 24.14 -11.12 6.11
C ALA A 57 24.43 -10.25 7.34
N ASN A 58 24.14 -8.95 7.23
CA ASN A 58 24.12 -8.01 8.35
C ASN A 58 22.69 -7.77 8.84
N VAL A 59 22.52 -7.67 10.15
CA VAL A 59 21.24 -7.37 10.81
C VAL A 59 21.40 -6.08 11.61
N LEU A 60 20.44 -5.16 11.43
CA LEU A 60 20.37 -3.88 12.10
C LEU A 60 18.94 -3.70 12.61
N VAL A 61 18.80 -3.41 13.90
CA VAL A 61 17.52 -2.96 14.47
C VAL A 61 17.41 -1.47 14.23
N SER A 62 16.31 -1.02 13.63
CA SER A 62 16.04 0.40 13.42
C SER A 62 14.69 0.78 13.99
N GLU A 63 14.69 1.77 14.88
CA GLU A 63 13.47 2.34 15.43
C GLU A 63 13.04 3.54 14.58
N THR A 64 11.77 3.61 14.23
CA THR A 64 11.19 4.75 13.54
C THR A 64 9.95 5.19 14.29
N ILE A 65 9.91 6.45 14.71
CA ILE A 65 8.74 7.03 15.35
C ILE A 65 7.68 7.21 14.26
N VAL A 66 6.56 6.48 14.39
CA VAL A 66 5.41 6.60 13.50
C VAL A 66 4.25 7.27 14.24
N PRO A 67 3.60 8.29 13.65
CA PRO A 67 2.49 8.96 14.31
C PRO A 67 1.25 8.05 14.34
N THR A 68 0.56 8.03 15.47
CA THR A 68 -0.78 7.44 15.62
C THR A 68 -1.71 8.51 16.19
N VAL A 69 -2.85 8.74 15.54
CA VAL A 69 -3.82 9.76 15.98
C VAL A 69 -4.88 9.10 16.83
N ASN A 70 -4.98 9.51 18.10
CA ASN A 70 -5.99 9.00 19.04
C ASN A 70 -7.27 9.87 19.05
N ASP A 71 -7.14 11.16 18.75
CA ASP A 71 -8.24 12.13 18.70
C ASP A 71 -8.09 13.00 17.44
N TRP A 72 -9.00 12.78 16.48
CA TRP A 72 -9.00 13.49 15.21
C TRP A 72 -9.50 14.93 15.33
N ASP A 73 -10.42 15.21 16.25
CA ASP A 73 -10.98 16.54 16.42
C ASP A 73 -9.93 17.49 16.97
N ALA A 74 -9.21 17.06 18.02
CA ALA A 74 -8.08 17.79 18.57
C ALA A 74 -6.97 18.00 17.51
N PHE A 75 -6.65 16.97 16.73
CA PHE A 75 -5.63 17.05 15.69
C PHE A 75 -6.01 18.02 14.56
N TYR A 76 -7.26 18.00 14.09
CA TYR A 76 -7.72 18.95 13.07
C TYR A 76 -7.78 20.38 13.60
N ASN A 77 -8.14 20.58 14.87
CA ASN A 77 -8.07 21.90 15.49
C ASN A 77 -6.63 22.42 15.50
N PHE A 78 -5.67 21.59 15.94
CA PHE A 78 -4.25 21.93 15.90
C PHE A 78 -3.77 22.29 14.49
N ILE A 79 -4.14 21.49 13.48
CA ILE A 79 -3.79 21.75 12.08
C ILE A 79 -4.32 23.11 11.61
N ARG A 80 -5.58 23.43 11.93
CA ARG A 80 -6.21 24.69 11.53
C ARG A 80 -5.61 25.90 12.23
N GLU A 81 -5.33 25.80 13.52
CA GLU A 81 -4.76 26.89 14.33
C GLU A 81 -3.30 27.20 13.96
N ASN A 82 -2.53 26.19 13.53
CA ASN A 82 -1.10 26.31 13.26
C ASN A 82 -0.72 26.29 11.77
N ASP A 83 -1.71 26.33 10.87
CA ASP A 83 -1.52 26.17 9.42
C ASP A 83 -0.67 24.93 9.05
N ALA A 84 -0.84 23.84 9.82
CA ALA A 84 0.02 22.67 9.77
C ALA A 84 -0.45 21.61 8.76
N MET A 85 -0.92 22.04 7.59
CA MET A 85 -1.46 21.13 6.55
C MET A 85 -0.44 20.12 6.03
N HIS A 86 0.86 20.39 6.21
CA HIS A 86 1.96 19.50 5.88
C HIS A 86 2.00 18.21 6.73
N LEU A 87 1.28 18.17 7.87
CA LEU A 87 1.11 16.96 8.68
C LEU A 87 0.11 15.97 8.06
N LEU A 88 -0.70 16.41 7.11
CA LEU A 88 -1.66 15.57 6.40
C LEU A 88 -1.10 15.11 5.05
N GLN A 89 -1.47 13.89 4.66
CA GLN A 89 -1.19 13.41 3.32
C GLN A 89 -2.08 14.12 2.29
N ARG A 90 -1.47 14.64 1.22
CA ARG A 90 -2.20 15.27 0.10
C ARG A 90 -2.81 14.20 -0.80
N ARG A 91 -4.04 13.77 -0.47
CA ARG A 91 -4.83 12.87 -1.32
C ARG A 91 -6.30 13.26 -1.29
N VAL A 92 -6.91 13.33 -2.47
CA VAL A 92 -8.37 13.47 -2.59
C VAL A 92 -9.01 12.09 -2.47
N THR A 93 -10.03 11.98 -1.63
CA THR A 93 -10.83 10.77 -1.49
C THR A 93 -11.71 10.58 -2.73
N SER A 94 -11.38 9.60 -3.57
CA SER A 94 -12.10 9.37 -4.84
C SER A 94 -13.58 9.05 -4.65
N THR A 95 -13.96 8.44 -3.52
CA THR A 95 -15.37 8.15 -3.19
C THR A 95 -16.14 9.44 -2.96
N SER A 96 -15.71 10.26 -2.01
CA SER A 96 -16.36 11.55 -1.73
C SER A 96 -16.35 12.48 -2.94
N TYR A 97 -15.23 12.56 -3.68
CA TYR A 97 -15.18 13.35 -4.91
C TYR A 97 -16.23 12.89 -5.94
N ARG A 98 -16.45 11.58 -6.09
CA ARG A 98 -17.48 11.05 -7.00
C ARG A 98 -18.89 11.46 -6.57
N GLU A 99 -19.18 11.49 -5.27
CA GLU A 99 -20.48 11.93 -4.75
C GLU A 99 -20.80 13.38 -5.15
N TYR A 100 -19.82 14.30 -5.11
CA TYR A 100 -19.98 15.67 -5.60
C TYR A 100 -20.30 15.70 -7.10
N ILE A 101 -19.52 14.98 -7.92
CA ILE A 101 -19.71 14.95 -9.37
C ILE A 101 -21.06 14.33 -9.74
N ASP A 102 -21.46 13.24 -9.08
CA ASP A 102 -22.76 12.57 -9.30
C ASP A 102 -23.94 13.48 -8.89
N ALA A 103 -23.73 14.36 -7.91
CA ALA A 103 -24.67 15.42 -7.52
C ALA A 103 -24.63 16.66 -8.45
N GLY A 104 -23.81 16.64 -9.50
CA GLY A 104 -23.65 17.76 -10.44
C GLY A 104 -22.86 18.94 -9.88
N GLN A 105 -22.12 18.74 -8.78
CA GLN A 105 -21.32 19.77 -8.12
C GLN A 105 -19.84 19.66 -8.52
N GLU A 106 -19.23 20.80 -8.82
CA GLU A 106 -17.79 20.88 -9.09
C GLU A 106 -17.02 21.05 -7.77
N VAL A 107 -15.86 20.39 -7.66
CA VAL A 107 -14.92 20.57 -6.54
C VAL A 107 -13.78 21.48 -7.01
N PRO A 108 -13.63 22.70 -6.46
CA PRO A 108 -12.58 23.62 -6.86
C PRO A 108 -11.18 23.01 -6.77
N GLY A 109 -10.35 23.27 -7.78
CA GLY A 109 -8.95 22.81 -7.80
C GLY A 109 -8.76 21.33 -8.14
N VAL A 110 -9.83 20.59 -8.47
CA VAL A 110 -9.76 19.18 -8.90
C VAL A 110 -10.45 19.05 -10.27
N VAL A 111 -9.78 18.38 -11.21
CA VAL A 111 -10.34 18.10 -12.54
C VAL A 111 -10.66 16.61 -12.67
N PRO A 112 -11.84 16.24 -13.23
CA PRO A 112 -12.17 14.84 -13.42
C PRO A 112 -11.30 14.21 -14.51
N PHE A 113 -10.72 13.05 -14.21
CA PHE A 113 -10.01 12.22 -15.18
C PHE A 113 -10.79 10.92 -15.42
N ILE A 114 -11.30 10.74 -16.64
CA ILE A 114 -12.04 9.53 -17.02
C ILE A 114 -11.06 8.43 -17.41
N LYS A 115 -10.70 7.59 -16.43
CA LYS A 115 -9.88 6.39 -16.67
C LYS A 115 -10.74 5.29 -17.30
N ARG A 116 -10.46 4.94 -18.56
CA ARG A 116 -11.03 3.74 -19.20
C ARG A 116 -10.18 2.52 -18.84
N SER A 117 -10.82 1.50 -18.27
CA SER A 117 -10.19 0.21 -17.97
C SER A 117 -11.03 -0.94 -18.49
N VAL A 118 -10.37 -2.00 -18.95
CA VAL A 118 -11.02 -3.26 -19.30
C VAL A 118 -10.92 -4.19 -18.10
N GLN A 119 -12.01 -4.88 -17.76
CA GLN A 119 -12.01 -5.95 -16.77
C GLN A 119 -12.32 -7.28 -17.46
N VAL A 120 -11.39 -8.23 -17.34
CA VAL A 120 -11.58 -9.61 -17.82
C VAL A 120 -11.87 -10.48 -16.59
N ARG A 121 -12.93 -11.29 -16.64
CA ARG A 121 -13.29 -12.25 -15.60
C ARG A 121 -13.54 -13.61 -16.25
N SER A 122 -13.21 -14.70 -15.55
CA SER A 122 -13.67 -16.03 -15.95
C SER A 122 -15.19 -16.12 -15.83
N ARG A 123 -15.82 -16.89 -16.73
CA ARG A 123 -17.22 -17.31 -16.58
C ARG A 123 -17.36 -18.36 -15.48
#